data_AF-A0A371EJD2-F1
#
_entry.id   AF-A0A371EJD2-F1
#
_cell.length_a   1.000
_cell.length_b   1.000
_cell.length_c   1.000
_cell.angle_alpha   90.00
_cell.angle_beta   90.00
_cell.angle_gamma   90.00
#
_symmetry.space_group_name_H-M   'P 1'
#
loop_
_entity.id
_entity.type
_entity.pdbx_description
1 polymer ?
#
loop_
_entity_poly.entity_id
_entity_poly.type
_entity_poly.pdbx_seq_one_letter_code
_entity_poly.pdbx_strand_id
1 'polypeptide(L)'
;MSKAKWAKHLGEATGKSIRWYLRWNERDDIIIRCGGFPNVSMMGTQGAINYNPKLLPRQAGYPMALPPPEEAISPFIIHDLGIQDGGCHRNIWQAWRSVVRKGPEWGARSCSILSSCLTFEDPRLNASGKPRSNPAGPHGPLERKSYDNLAHTSGRGQTRKPAKRAGLGQQSKKERDQALAEKEELKTALVESQKKEAELSQLQEKAYLLEDESARARLQSKHLENQRRKMLAELVEERAKTIEVEIQAEAAT
;
A
#
# COMPACT_ATOMS: atom_id res chain seq x y z
N MET A 1 0.76 9.56 -33.68
CA MET A 1 0.38 8.21 -34.17
C MET A 1 -1.10 8.21 -34.51
N SER A 2 -1.51 7.69 -35.68
CA SER A 2 -2.93 7.59 -36.04
C SER A 2 -3.58 6.35 -35.41
N LYS A 3 -4.92 6.33 -35.29
CA LYS A 3 -5.68 5.19 -34.75
C LYS A 3 -5.38 3.87 -35.48
N ALA A 4 -5.27 3.91 -36.80
CA ALA A 4 -4.92 2.75 -37.62
C ALA A 4 -3.50 2.22 -37.33
N LYS A 5 -2.56 3.11 -37.05
CA LYS A 5 -1.18 2.75 -36.71
C LYS A 5 -1.10 2.08 -35.32
N TRP A 6 -1.92 2.53 -34.36
CA TRP A 6 -2.05 1.86 -33.07
C TRP A 6 -2.71 0.48 -33.17
N ALA A 7 -3.79 0.36 -33.93
CA ALA A 7 -4.46 -0.93 -34.13
C ALA A 7 -3.53 -1.97 -34.77
N LYS A 8 -2.74 -1.55 -35.78
CA LYS A 8 -1.70 -2.39 -36.38
C LYS A 8 -0.62 -2.77 -35.37
N HIS A 9 -0.09 -1.81 -34.61
CA HIS A 9 0.95 -2.05 -33.63
C HIS A 9 0.52 -3.00 -32.50
N LEU A 10 -0.73 -2.88 -32.02
CA LEU A 10 -1.28 -3.78 -31.02
C LEU A 10 -1.64 -5.16 -31.59
N GLY A 11 -2.09 -5.23 -32.85
CA GLY A 11 -2.35 -6.52 -33.52
C GLY A 11 -1.08 -7.32 -33.82
N GLU A 12 0.05 -6.63 -34.02
CA GLU A 12 1.38 -7.24 -34.21
C GLU A 12 2.09 -7.54 -32.89
N ALA A 13 1.56 -7.06 -31.76
CA ALA A 13 2.17 -7.27 -30.45
C ALA A 13 2.02 -8.74 -30.03
N THR A 14 3.15 -9.40 -29.80
CA THR A 14 3.21 -10.73 -29.20
C THR A 14 3.37 -10.60 -27.68
N GLY A 15 3.10 -11.66 -26.92
CA GLY A 15 3.33 -11.67 -25.46
C GLY A 15 4.74 -11.21 -25.08
N LYS A 16 5.75 -11.55 -25.88
CA LYS A 16 7.16 -11.13 -25.69
C LYS A 16 7.41 -9.63 -25.91
N SER A 17 6.54 -8.95 -26.67
CA SER A 17 6.65 -7.52 -26.97
C SER A 17 5.95 -6.63 -25.95
N ILE A 18 5.08 -7.21 -25.12
CA ILE A 18 4.33 -6.49 -24.07
C ILE A 18 4.98 -6.81 -22.73
N ARG A 19 5.61 -5.80 -22.12
CA ARG A 19 6.10 -5.91 -20.75
C ARG A 19 4.99 -5.50 -19.79
N TRP A 20 4.44 -6.48 -19.06
CA TRP A 20 3.32 -6.28 -18.13
C TRP A 20 3.73 -5.66 -16.78
N TYR A 21 5.04 -5.51 -16.53
CA TYR A 21 5.58 -4.88 -15.33
C TYR A 21 6.45 -3.68 -15.69
N LEU A 22 6.49 -2.69 -14.79
CA LEU A 22 7.31 -1.50 -14.98
C LEU A 22 8.79 -1.87 -14.98
N ARG A 23 9.59 -1.17 -15.79
CA ARG A 23 11.04 -1.44 -15.95
C ARG A 23 11.83 -1.33 -14.63
N TRP A 24 11.35 -0.52 -13.68
CA TRP A 24 11.96 -0.42 -12.35
C TRP A 24 11.67 -1.64 -11.45
N ASN A 25 10.70 -2.49 -11.82
CA ASN A 25 10.31 -3.69 -11.08
C ASN A 25 10.99 -4.98 -11.61
N GLU A 26 12.22 -4.84 -12.11
CA GLU A 26 13.09 -5.95 -12.54
C GLU A 26 13.66 -6.77 -11.37
N ARG A 27 13.12 -6.66 -10.16
CA ARG A 27 13.57 -7.43 -8.98
C ARG A 27 13.38 -8.92 -9.23
N ASP A 28 14.34 -9.79 -8.96
CA ASP A 28 14.16 -11.23 -9.21
C ASP A 28 13.25 -11.94 -8.20
N ASP A 29 12.89 -11.29 -7.10
CA ASP A 29 12.13 -11.88 -6.01
C ASP A 29 11.07 -10.92 -5.43
N ILE A 30 10.07 -11.50 -4.79
CA ILE A 30 9.06 -10.78 -4.01
C ILE A 30 9.04 -11.33 -2.58
N ILE A 31 8.73 -10.45 -1.63
CA ILE A 31 8.52 -10.85 -0.23
C ILE A 31 7.16 -11.53 -0.16
N ILE A 32 7.13 -12.77 0.32
CA ILE A 32 5.88 -13.54 0.47
C ILE A 32 5.44 -13.69 1.92
N ARG A 33 6.38 -13.58 2.86
CA ARG A 33 6.13 -13.79 4.29
C ARG A 33 7.24 -13.14 5.13
N CYS A 34 6.88 -12.74 6.35
CA CYS A 34 7.83 -12.30 7.38
C CYS A 34 7.66 -13.19 8.62
N GLY A 35 8.75 -13.79 9.11
CA GLY A 35 8.76 -14.63 10.31
C GLY A 35 7.69 -15.71 10.34
N GLY A 36 7.00 -15.81 11.48
CA GLY A 36 5.92 -16.78 11.70
C GLY A 36 4.55 -16.35 11.19
N PHE A 37 4.41 -15.16 10.58
CA PHE A 37 3.13 -14.73 10.03
C PHE A 37 2.83 -15.51 8.74
N PRO A 38 1.58 -15.85 8.42
CA PRO A 38 1.25 -16.52 7.15
C PRO A 38 1.51 -15.62 5.94
N ASN A 39 1.72 -14.32 6.16
CA ASN A 39 1.77 -13.28 5.15
C ASN A 39 2.67 -12.09 5.58
N VAL A 40 2.88 -11.10 4.71
CA VAL A 40 3.66 -9.88 4.99
C VAL A 40 2.75 -8.90 5.71
N SER A 41 3.07 -8.72 6.98
CA SER A 41 2.49 -7.72 7.86
C SER A 41 3.07 -6.33 7.54
N MET A 42 2.24 -5.41 7.07
CA MET A 42 2.57 -4.00 6.91
C MET A 42 2.13 -3.24 8.15
N MET A 43 2.99 -2.36 8.64
CA MET A 43 2.75 -1.57 9.84
C MET A 43 2.58 -0.11 9.47
N GLY A 44 1.50 0.50 9.95
CA GLY A 44 1.24 1.93 9.92
C GLY A 44 1.23 2.51 11.33
N THR A 45 1.02 3.81 11.42
CA THR A 45 1.01 4.54 12.71
C THR A 45 -0.20 4.21 13.58
N GLN A 46 -1.31 3.79 12.98
CA GLN A 46 -2.58 3.51 13.67
C GLN A 46 -2.97 2.03 13.65
N GLY A 47 -2.19 1.19 12.97
CA GLY A 47 -2.67 -0.12 12.58
C GLY A 47 -1.63 -0.98 11.91
N ALA A 48 -1.89 -2.28 11.85
CA ALA A 48 -1.17 -3.19 10.97
C ALA A 48 -2.15 -3.99 10.12
N ILE A 49 -1.79 -4.18 8.86
CA ILE A 49 -2.56 -4.92 7.87
C ILE A 49 -1.66 -5.91 7.16
N ASN A 50 -2.21 -7.00 6.63
CA ASN A 50 -1.46 -7.87 5.74
C ASN A 50 -1.68 -7.54 4.27
N TYR A 51 -0.68 -7.85 3.45
CA TYR A 51 -0.77 -7.69 2.00
C TYR A 51 -1.77 -8.69 1.38
N ASN A 52 -2.23 -8.44 0.15
CA ASN A 52 -2.98 -9.46 -0.60
C ASN A 52 -2.02 -10.35 -1.40
N PRO A 53 -1.86 -11.65 -1.05
CA PRO A 53 -0.92 -12.53 -1.72
C PRO A 53 -1.29 -12.88 -3.15
N LYS A 54 -2.51 -12.57 -3.60
CA LYS A 54 -2.94 -12.75 -5.00
C LYS A 54 -2.48 -11.63 -5.93
N LEU A 55 -2.18 -10.44 -5.39
CA LEU A 55 -1.91 -9.24 -6.19
C LEU A 55 -0.43 -9.09 -6.53
N LEU A 56 0.44 -9.28 -5.55
CA LEU A 56 1.88 -9.06 -5.70
C LEU A 56 2.54 -9.98 -6.77
N PRO A 57 2.30 -11.30 -6.81
CA PRO A 57 2.73 -12.16 -7.91
C PRO A 57 2.38 -11.59 -9.29
N ARG A 58 1.11 -11.18 -9.46
CA ARG A 58 0.59 -10.68 -10.72
C ARG A 58 1.25 -9.36 -11.12
N GLN A 59 1.43 -8.45 -10.17
CA GLN A 59 2.11 -7.18 -10.37
C GLN A 59 3.61 -7.36 -10.70
N ALA A 60 4.22 -8.42 -10.17
CA ALA A 60 5.60 -8.82 -10.47
C ALA A 60 5.72 -9.69 -11.74
N GLY A 61 4.61 -10.03 -12.40
CA GLY A 61 4.59 -10.84 -13.61
C GLY A 61 4.85 -12.33 -13.38
N TYR A 62 4.75 -12.82 -12.15
CA TYR A 62 4.83 -14.25 -11.85
C TYR A 62 3.49 -14.95 -12.12
N PRO A 63 3.49 -16.11 -12.80
CA PRO A 63 2.28 -16.90 -12.97
C PRO A 63 1.87 -17.51 -11.62
N MET A 64 0.58 -17.46 -11.29
CA MET A 64 0.03 -18.18 -10.14
C MET A 64 -0.48 -19.53 -10.60
N ALA A 65 0.31 -20.58 -10.38
CA ALA A 65 -0.09 -21.95 -10.71
C ALA A 65 -1.22 -22.46 -9.79
N LEU A 66 -1.22 -22.01 -8.53
CA LEU A 66 -2.22 -22.36 -7.52
C LEU A 66 -2.66 -21.11 -6.75
N PRO A 67 -3.90 -21.07 -6.25
CA PRO A 67 -4.33 -20.05 -5.28
C PRO A 67 -3.41 -20.06 -4.04
N PRO A 68 -3.10 -18.91 -3.44
CA PRO A 68 -2.45 -18.87 -2.14
C PRO A 68 -3.28 -19.63 -1.09
N PRO A 69 -2.64 -20.18 -0.04
CA PRO A 69 -3.35 -20.84 1.06
C PRO A 69 -4.30 -19.87 1.76
N GLU A 70 -5.40 -20.38 2.33
CA GLU A 70 -6.47 -19.57 2.90
C GLU A 70 -5.97 -18.68 4.04
N GLU A 71 -5.04 -19.17 4.84
CA GLU A 71 -4.42 -18.43 5.95
C GLU A 71 -3.62 -17.21 5.46
N ALA A 72 -3.06 -17.25 4.24
CA ALA A 72 -2.36 -16.11 3.65
C ALA A 72 -3.35 -15.09 3.05
N ILE A 73 -4.54 -15.53 2.64
CA ILE A 73 -5.57 -14.67 2.04
C ILE A 73 -6.39 -13.96 3.11
N SER A 74 -6.59 -14.58 4.27
CA SER A 74 -7.36 -14.01 5.36
C SER A 74 -6.77 -12.67 5.78
N PRO A 75 -7.49 -11.54 5.57
CA PRO A 75 -7.00 -10.26 6.01
C PRO A 75 -6.94 -10.24 7.53
N PHE A 76 -5.89 -9.66 8.10
CA PHE A 76 -5.92 -9.24 9.49
C PHE A 76 -5.74 -7.74 9.54
N ILE A 77 -6.54 -7.10 10.37
CA ILE A 77 -6.45 -5.69 10.68
C ILE A 77 -6.30 -5.65 12.19
N ILE A 78 -5.17 -5.15 12.67
CA ILE A 78 -5.01 -4.83 14.08
C ILE A 78 -5.14 -3.30 14.18
N HIS A 79 -6.17 -2.89 14.93
CA HIS A 79 -6.52 -1.51 15.21
C HIS A 79 -5.79 -1.03 16.46
N ASP A 80 -5.61 0.30 16.57
CA ASP A 80 -5.16 0.96 17.79
C ASP A 80 -3.87 0.38 18.38
N LEU A 81 -2.80 0.38 17.59
CA LEU A 81 -1.44 0.08 18.07
C LEU A 81 -0.90 1.15 19.05
N GLY A 82 -1.74 2.08 19.52
CA GLY A 82 -1.42 3.08 20.53
C GLY A 82 -1.55 2.55 21.95
N ILE A 83 -0.47 2.69 22.72
CA ILE A 83 -0.36 2.57 24.20
C ILE A 83 -0.63 1.18 24.82
N GLN A 84 -1.49 0.32 24.27
CA GLN A 84 -1.89 -0.93 24.96
C GLN A 84 -1.31 -2.24 24.40
N ASP A 85 -0.85 -2.31 23.14
CA ASP A 85 -0.33 -3.57 22.55
C ASP A 85 1.10 -3.41 21.98
N GLY A 86 2.07 -3.23 22.88
CA GLY A 86 3.49 -3.29 22.50
C GLY A 86 3.94 -4.68 22.01
N GLY A 87 3.16 -5.73 22.29
CA GLY A 87 3.45 -7.12 21.91
C GLY A 87 3.30 -7.35 20.41
N CYS A 88 2.19 -6.92 19.80
CA CYS A 88 1.97 -7.08 18.37
C CYS A 88 2.99 -6.30 17.53
N HIS A 89 3.32 -5.07 17.94
CA HIS A 89 4.38 -4.26 17.36
C HIS A 89 5.72 -5.01 17.34
N ARG A 90 6.11 -5.53 18.51
CA ARG A 90 7.38 -6.25 18.67
C ARG A 90 7.39 -7.52 17.80
N ASN A 91 6.29 -8.27 17.76
CA ASN A 91 6.21 -9.49 16.97
C ASN A 91 6.31 -9.23 15.47
N ILE A 92 5.60 -8.22 14.95
CA ILE A 92 5.73 -7.82 13.55
C ILE A 92 7.15 -7.34 13.26
N TRP A 93 7.73 -6.51 14.13
CA TRP A 93 9.08 -6.02 13.95
C TRP A 93 10.12 -7.16 13.95
N GLN A 94 9.99 -8.13 14.85
CA GLN A 94 10.85 -9.33 14.85
C GLN A 94 10.64 -10.17 13.59
N ALA A 95 9.41 -10.30 13.09
CA ALA A 95 9.13 -11.03 11.87
C ALA A 95 9.81 -10.41 10.64
N TRP A 96 9.92 -9.08 10.58
CA TRP A 96 10.66 -8.39 9.52
C TRP A 96 12.17 -8.67 9.52
N ARG A 97 12.73 -9.22 10.60
CA ARG A 97 14.11 -9.72 10.61
C ARG A 97 14.28 -11.06 9.90
N SER A 98 13.18 -11.76 9.61
CA SER A 98 13.16 -13.09 8.97
C SER A 98 12.25 -13.08 7.74
N VAL A 99 12.68 -12.33 6.73
CA VAL A 99 11.96 -12.17 5.46
C VAL A 99 12.14 -13.40 4.58
N VAL A 100 11.03 -13.98 4.14
CA VAL A 100 11.00 -15.06 3.15
C VAL A 100 10.63 -14.48 1.79
N ARG A 101 11.48 -14.74 0.79
CA ARG A 101 11.30 -14.28 -0.57
C ARG A 101 11.14 -15.45 -1.53
N LYS A 102 10.39 -15.23 -2.61
CA LYS A 102 10.22 -16.17 -3.72
C LYS A 102 10.30 -15.44 -5.05
N GLY A 103 10.80 -16.13 -6.06
CA GLY A 103 10.93 -15.56 -7.40
C GLY A 103 10.94 -16.62 -8.48
N PRO A 104 12.11 -17.07 -8.97
CA PRO A 104 12.22 -18.04 -10.07
C PRO A 104 11.47 -19.35 -9.83
N GLU A 105 11.30 -19.75 -8.58
CA GLU A 105 10.52 -20.92 -8.15
C GLU A 105 9.02 -20.86 -8.47
N TRP A 106 8.49 -19.67 -8.76
CA TRP A 106 7.12 -19.50 -9.27
C TRP A 106 7.04 -19.63 -10.79
N GLY A 107 8.16 -19.96 -11.43
CA GLY A 107 8.29 -20.04 -12.88
C GLY A 107 8.80 -18.74 -13.48
N ALA A 108 9.11 -18.82 -14.78
CA ALA A 108 9.53 -17.65 -15.55
C ALA A 108 8.44 -16.57 -15.49
N ARG A 109 8.86 -15.31 -15.31
CA ARG A 109 7.96 -14.16 -15.41
C ARG A 109 7.25 -14.22 -16.74
N SER A 110 5.94 -14.39 -16.71
CA SER A 110 5.16 -14.61 -17.90
C SER A 110 4.97 -13.29 -18.65
N CYS A 111 5.70 -13.13 -19.75
CA CYS A 111 5.30 -12.23 -20.84
C CYS A 111 4.09 -12.79 -21.62
N SER A 112 3.84 -14.10 -21.49
CA SER A 112 2.82 -14.82 -22.23
C SER A 112 1.62 -15.11 -21.35
N ILE A 113 0.46 -14.60 -21.75
CA ILE A 113 -0.84 -15.02 -21.23
C ILE A 113 -0.90 -16.55 -21.36
N LEU A 114 -0.83 -17.28 -20.25
CA LEU A 114 -1.33 -18.65 -20.23
C LEU A 114 -2.85 -18.53 -20.38
N SER A 115 -3.39 -19.12 -21.45
CA SER A 115 -4.81 -19.09 -21.82
C SER A 115 -5.75 -19.46 -20.66
N SER A 116 -5.26 -20.16 -19.63
CA SER A 116 -6.02 -20.58 -18.46
C SER A 116 -6.25 -19.46 -17.42
N CYS A 117 -5.55 -18.33 -17.48
CA CYS A 117 -5.62 -17.31 -16.42
C CYS A 117 -6.76 -16.28 -16.60
N LEU A 118 -7.59 -16.41 -17.65
CA LEU A 118 -8.69 -15.49 -17.96
C LEU A 118 -10.06 -15.91 -17.38
N THR A 119 -10.13 -16.90 -16.48
CA THR A 119 -11.38 -17.18 -15.75
C THR A 119 -11.55 -16.17 -14.62
N PHE A 120 -11.80 -14.92 -15.00
CA PHE A 120 -12.47 -13.97 -14.13
C PHE A 120 -13.97 -14.28 -14.21
N GLU A 121 -14.45 -15.10 -13.28
CA GLU A 121 -15.89 -15.12 -12.97
C GLU A 121 -16.20 -13.75 -12.34
N ASP A 122 -16.56 -12.76 -13.18
CA ASP A 122 -17.12 -11.49 -12.74
C ASP A 122 -18.60 -11.71 -12.38
N PRO A 123 -19.01 -11.59 -11.11
CA PRO A 123 -20.42 -11.68 -10.76
C PRO A 123 -21.27 -10.60 -11.44
N ARG A 124 -20.66 -9.51 -11.94
CA ARG A 124 -21.36 -8.39 -12.59
C ARG A 124 -21.73 -8.66 -14.05
N LEU A 125 -21.16 -9.66 -14.70
CA LEU A 125 -21.54 -10.06 -16.06
C LEU A 125 -22.79 -10.96 -16.07
N ASN A 126 -23.15 -11.54 -14.93
CA ASN A 126 -24.27 -12.47 -14.80
C ASN A 126 -25.60 -11.76 -14.47
N ALA A 127 -25.58 -10.43 -14.27
CA ALA A 127 -26.77 -9.65 -13.90
C ALA A 127 -27.61 -9.19 -15.10
N SER A 128 -27.16 -9.36 -16.35
CA SER A 128 -28.00 -9.09 -17.53
C SER A 128 -28.62 -10.39 -18.04
N GLY A 129 -29.79 -10.73 -17.50
CA GLY A 129 -30.60 -11.83 -17.98
C GLY A 129 -31.01 -11.64 -19.44
N LYS A 130 -30.33 -12.36 -20.34
CA LYS A 130 -30.91 -12.82 -21.61
C LYS A 130 -30.17 -14.09 -22.07
N PRO A 131 -30.83 -15.26 -22.17
CA PRO A 131 -30.20 -16.46 -22.68
C PRO A 131 -29.94 -16.27 -24.18
N ARG A 132 -28.68 -16.33 -24.61
CA ARG A 132 -28.37 -16.57 -26.01
C ARG A 132 -28.70 -18.02 -26.32
N SER A 133 -29.66 -18.22 -27.22
CA SER A 133 -30.00 -19.52 -27.80
C SER A 133 -28.76 -20.13 -28.46
N ASN A 134 -28.38 -21.33 -28.05
CA ASN A 134 -27.49 -22.21 -28.80
C ASN A 134 -28.25 -22.77 -30.01
N PRO A 135 -27.67 -22.80 -31.23
CA PRO A 135 -28.05 -23.79 -32.23
C PRO A 135 -27.20 -25.05 -32.04
N ALA A 136 -27.88 -26.17 -31.78
CA ALA A 136 -27.29 -27.50 -31.72
C ALA A 136 -27.06 -28.08 -33.13
N GLY A 137 -25.79 -28.37 -33.44
CA GLY A 137 -25.25 -29.47 -34.28
C GLY A 137 -25.65 -29.62 -35.76
N PRO A 138 -25.02 -30.56 -36.53
CA PRO A 138 -23.92 -31.47 -36.21
C PRO A 138 -22.71 -31.43 -37.18
N HIS A 139 -21.66 -32.16 -36.82
CA HIS A 139 -20.35 -32.31 -37.48
C HIS A 139 -20.34 -32.79 -38.95
N GLY A 140 -19.34 -32.31 -39.71
CA GLY A 140 -18.81 -32.94 -40.93
C GLY A 140 -17.68 -32.12 -41.60
N PRO A 141 -16.62 -32.72 -42.18
CA PRO A 141 -15.25 -32.18 -42.15
C PRO A 141 -14.74 -31.46 -43.42
N LEU A 142 -13.69 -30.67 -43.20
CA LEU A 142 -12.64 -30.17 -44.11
C LEU A 142 -12.58 -30.80 -45.52
N GLU A 143 -12.84 -30.01 -46.56
CA GLU A 143 -12.41 -30.29 -47.94
C GLU A 143 -12.20 -28.97 -48.71
N ARG A 144 -11.32 -29.04 -49.71
CA ARG A 144 -10.62 -27.91 -50.37
C ARG A 144 -11.32 -27.45 -51.67
N LYS A 145 -10.84 -26.31 -52.19
CA LYS A 145 -10.91 -25.82 -53.61
C LYS A 145 -12.30 -25.29 -54.05
N SER A 146 -12.47 -24.39 -55.02
CA SER A 146 -11.60 -23.71 -55.99
C SER A 146 -12.18 -22.31 -56.32
N TYR A 147 -11.39 -21.51 -57.02
CA TYR A 147 -11.83 -20.33 -57.76
C TYR A 147 -12.78 -20.69 -58.89
N ASP A 148 -13.80 -19.86 -59.17
CA ASP A 148 -14.00 -19.15 -60.44
C ASP A 148 -15.32 -18.34 -60.48
N ASN A 149 -15.19 -17.07 -60.91
CA ASN A 149 -16.03 -16.26 -61.85
C ASN A 149 -17.58 -16.27 -61.68
N LEU A 150 -18.38 -15.24 -61.93
CA LEU A 150 -18.31 -13.96 -62.64
C LEU A 150 -19.62 -13.21 -62.29
N ALA A 151 -19.62 -11.88 -62.31
CA ALA A 151 -20.66 -11.01 -62.93
C ALA A 151 -20.88 -9.69 -62.16
N HIS A 152 -20.61 -8.63 -62.90
CA HIS A 152 -20.93 -7.24 -62.60
C HIS A 152 -22.44 -7.00 -62.53
N THR A 153 -22.87 -6.15 -61.59
CA THR A 153 -23.87 -5.11 -61.89
C THR A 153 -23.55 -3.81 -61.17
N SER A 154 -23.54 -2.76 -61.99
CA SER A 154 -23.37 -1.34 -61.71
C SER A 154 -24.40 -0.79 -60.73
N GLY A 155 -23.99 0.18 -59.89
CA GLY A 155 -24.88 0.89 -58.96
C GLY A 155 -24.23 2.14 -58.38
N ARG A 156 -24.22 3.22 -59.17
CA ARG A 156 -23.76 4.58 -58.84
C ARG A 156 -24.69 5.22 -57.80
N GLY A 157 -24.15 5.84 -56.75
CA GLY A 157 -24.95 6.61 -55.79
C GLY A 157 -24.13 7.32 -54.73
N GLN A 158 -23.63 8.52 -55.05
CA GLN A 158 -23.05 9.45 -54.08
C GLN A 158 -24.15 9.99 -53.15
N THR A 159 -23.93 10.01 -51.84
CA THR A 159 -24.33 11.16 -51.01
C THR A 159 -23.31 11.34 -49.89
N ARG A 160 -22.50 12.40 -50.02
CA ARG A 160 -21.66 12.94 -48.95
C ARG A 160 -22.56 13.56 -47.90
N LYS A 161 -22.42 13.15 -46.64
CA LYS A 161 -22.83 13.95 -45.47
C LYS A 161 -21.57 14.42 -44.74
N PRO A 162 -21.26 15.72 -44.69
CA PRO A 162 -20.21 16.24 -43.83
C PRO A 162 -20.83 16.61 -42.49
N ALA A 163 -20.56 15.83 -41.44
CA ALA A 163 -20.90 16.27 -40.10
C ALA A 163 -19.99 15.61 -39.06
N LYS A 164 -19.50 16.45 -38.13
CA LYS A 164 -18.85 16.12 -36.85
C LYS A 164 -17.35 15.80 -36.88
N ARG A 165 -16.53 16.73 -37.38
CA ARG A 165 -15.06 16.73 -37.09
C ARG A 165 -14.58 17.89 -36.19
N ALA A 166 -15.43 18.87 -35.90
CA ALA A 166 -15.05 20.05 -35.11
C ALA A 166 -15.12 19.86 -33.57
N GLY A 167 -15.94 18.93 -33.06
CA GLY A 167 -16.17 18.79 -31.61
C GLY A 167 -15.05 18.08 -30.82
N LEU A 168 -14.40 17.08 -31.42
CA LEU A 168 -13.41 16.24 -30.71
C LEU A 168 -12.09 16.96 -30.39
N GLY A 169 -11.70 17.93 -31.23
CA GLY A 169 -10.46 18.70 -31.02
C GLY A 169 -10.58 19.78 -29.95
N GLN A 170 -11.79 20.30 -29.70
CA GLN A 170 -12.04 21.31 -28.66
C GLN A 170 -12.11 20.67 -27.27
N GLN A 171 -12.68 19.47 -27.17
CA GLN A 171 -12.78 18.74 -25.90
C GLN A 171 -11.40 18.34 -25.36
N SER A 172 -10.52 17.82 -26.23
CA SER A 172 -9.15 17.46 -25.83
C SER A 172 -8.27 18.66 -25.42
N LYS A 173 -8.58 19.88 -25.89
CA LYS A 173 -7.89 21.11 -25.44
C LYS A 173 -8.34 21.51 -24.05
N LYS A 174 -9.66 21.56 -23.81
CA LYS A 174 -10.23 21.87 -22.49
C LYS A 174 -9.75 20.91 -21.41
N GLU A 175 -9.68 19.61 -21.71
CA GLU A 175 -9.16 18.60 -20.79
C GLU A 175 -7.68 18.83 -20.44
N ARG A 176 -6.86 19.29 -21.41
CA ARG A 176 -5.44 19.60 -21.17
C ARG A 176 -5.26 20.86 -20.34
N ASP A 177 -6.04 21.89 -20.63
CA ASP A 177 -5.99 23.16 -19.90
C ASP A 177 -6.45 22.95 -18.44
N GLN A 178 -7.49 22.13 -18.23
CA GLN A 178 -7.94 21.71 -16.91
C GLN A 178 -6.85 20.92 -16.16
N ALA A 179 -6.25 19.92 -16.79
CA ALA A 179 -5.18 19.14 -16.17
C ALA A 179 -3.94 19.99 -15.81
N LEU A 180 -3.68 21.06 -16.57
CA LEU A 180 -2.58 21.99 -16.28
C LEU A 180 -2.91 22.86 -15.05
N ALA A 181 -4.16 23.33 -14.93
CA ALA A 181 -4.61 24.06 -13.75
C ALA A 181 -4.53 23.20 -12.48
N GLU A 182 -5.05 21.97 -12.53
CA GLU A 182 -4.99 21.01 -11.42
C GLU A 182 -3.54 20.69 -11.03
N LYS A 183 -2.62 20.59 -12.01
CA LYS A 183 -1.19 20.36 -11.73
C LYS A 183 -0.54 21.54 -11.00
N GLU A 184 -0.85 22.78 -11.37
CA GLU A 184 -0.28 23.94 -10.68
C GLU A 184 -0.86 24.08 -9.26
N GLU A 185 -2.13 23.74 -9.05
CA GLU A 185 -2.73 23.66 -7.72
C GLU A 185 -2.08 22.56 -6.85
N LEU A 186 -1.80 21.38 -7.42
CA LEU A 186 -1.10 20.32 -6.69
C LEU A 186 0.34 20.71 -6.34
N LYS A 187 1.02 21.51 -7.17
CA LYS A 187 2.35 22.02 -6.84
C LYS A 187 2.32 23.00 -5.69
N THR A 188 1.35 23.92 -5.65
CA THR A 188 1.23 24.87 -4.53
C THR A 188 0.90 24.12 -3.23
N ALA A 189 -0.02 23.16 -3.28
CA ALA A 189 -0.35 22.30 -2.14
C ALA A 189 0.86 21.47 -1.66
N LEU A 190 1.72 20.98 -2.57
CA LEU A 190 2.93 20.26 -2.21
C LEU A 190 3.93 21.12 -1.45
N VAL A 191 4.16 22.36 -1.90
CA VAL A 191 5.06 23.30 -1.23
C VAL A 191 4.50 23.65 0.16
N GLU A 192 3.19 23.85 0.29
CA GLU A 192 2.55 24.10 1.59
C GLU A 192 2.70 22.88 2.52
N SER A 193 2.51 21.66 2.01
CA SER A 193 2.69 20.44 2.78
C SER A 193 4.12 20.28 3.28
N GLN A 194 5.11 20.55 2.43
CA GLN A 194 6.53 20.52 2.82
C GLN A 194 6.85 21.54 3.90
N LYS A 195 6.25 22.73 3.84
CA LYS A 195 6.39 23.75 4.89
C LYS A 195 5.84 23.26 6.23
N LYS A 196 4.64 22.66 6.23
CA LYS A 196 4.02 22.10 7.45
C LYS A 196 4.85 20.95 8.03
N GLU A 197 5.45 20.12 7.20
CA GLU A 197 6.35 19.04 7.63
C GLU A 197 7.62 19.58 8.32
N ALA A 198 8.20 20.66 7.79
CA ALA A 198 9.31 21.35 8.42
C ALA A 198 8.92 21.97 9.77
N GLU A 199 7.74 22.60 9.86
CA GLU A 199 7.21 23.16 11.11
C GLU A 199 6.96 22.06 12.16
N LEU A 200 6.40 20.91 11.77
CA LEU A 200 6.23 19.77 12.66
C LEU A 200 7.56 19.22 13.17
N SER A 201 8.56 19.13 12.30
CA SER A 201 9.90 18.67 12.69
C SER A 201 10.53 19.60 13.74
N GLN A 202 10.39 20.92 13.57
CA GLN A 202 10.86 21.91 14.56
C GLN A 202 10.10 21.82 15.89
N LEU A 203 8.78 21.60 15.85
CA LEU A 203 7.98 21.44 17.06
C LEU A 203 8.37 20.17 17.82
N GLN A 204 8.65 19.08 17.10
CA GLN A 204 9.09 17.82 17.70
C GLN A 204 10.45 17.97 18.41
N GLU A 205 11.40 18.71 17.82
CA GLU A 205 12.68 19.02 18.46
C GLU A 205 12.49 19.87 19.73
N LYS A 206 11.64 20.90 19.67
CA LYS A 206 11.31 21.72 20.84
C LYS A 206 10.64 20.92 21.95
N ALA A 207 9.74 20.00 21.61
CA ALA A 207 9.07 19.13 22.58
C ALA A 207 10.08 18.23 23.31
N TYR A 208 11.04 17.66 22.57
CA TYR A 208 12.13 16.87 23.16
C TYR A 208 12.97 17.68 24.15
N LEU A 209 13.38 18.89 23.77
CA LEU A 209 14.15 19.78 24.65
C LEU A 209 13.39 20.15 25.92
N LEU A 210 12.10 20.45 25.82
CA LEU A 210 11.25 20.75 26.97
C LEU A 210 11.05 19.54 27.89
N GLU A 211 10.93 18.34 27.34
CA GLU A 211 10.81 17.11 28.12
C GLU A 211 12.07 16.81 28.93
N ASP A 212 13.24 17.01 28.32
CA ASP A 212 14.55 16.88 28.94
C ASP A 212 14.77 17.94 30.04
N GLU A 213 14.38 19.20 29.80
CA GLU A 213 14.40 20.25 30.83
C GLU A 213 13.47 19.93 32.01
N SER A 214 12.26 19.44 31.72
CA SER A 214 11.31 18.98 32.74
C SER A 214 11.84 17.79 33.55
N ALA A 215 12.56 16.85 32.91
CA ALA A 215 13.21 15.75 33.60
C ALA A 215 14.31 16.24 34.56
N ARG A 216 15.15 17.19 34.12
CA ARG A 216 16.16 17.83 34.98
C ARG A 216 15.54 18.55 36.17
N ALA A 217 14.51 19.36 35.93
CA ALA A 217 13.81 20.09 37.00
C ALA A 217 13.20 19.13 38.04
N ARG A 218 12.63 18.00 37.60
CA ARG A 218 12.11 16.96 38.49
C ARG A 218 13.21 16.32 39.35
N LEU A 219 14.36 16.02 38.77
CA LEU A 219 15.50 15.48 39.52
C LEU A 219 16.02 16.48 40.56
N GLN A 220 16.15 17.75 40.19
CA GLN A 220 16.58 18.81 41.10
C GLN A 220 15.59 19.00 42.26
N SER A 221 14.29 19.01 41.97
CA SER A 221 13.25 19.11 43.00
C SER A 221 13.31 17.93 43.98
N LYS A 222 13.44 16.71 43.46
CA LYS A 222 13.59 15.50 44.29
C LYS A 222 14.85 15.54 45.15
N HIS A 223 15.95 16.07 44.63
CA HIS A 223 17.18 16.25 45.40
C HIS A 223 16.99 17.21 46.58
N LEU A 224 16.36 18.37 46.34
CA LEU A 224 16.04 19.34 47.40
C LEU A 224 15.07 18.78 48.45
N GLU A 225 14.07 18.01 48.03
CA GLU A 225 13.15 17.34 48.95
C GLU A 225 13.88 16.34 49.85
N ASN A 226 14.78 15.54 49.28
CA ASN A 226 15.61 14.61 50.04
C ASN A 226 16.53 15.34 51.04
N GLN A 227 17.13 16.47 50.65
CA GLN A 227 17.91 17.30 51.56
C GLN A 227 17.07 17.84 52.71
N ARG A 228 15.85 18.34 52.44
CA ARG A 228 14.91 18.80 53.47
C ARG A 228 14.53 17.68 54.43
N ARG A 229 14.25 16.48 53.92
CA ARG A 229 13.94 15.30 54.75
C ARG A 229 15.11 14.91 55.64
N LYS A 230 16.34 14.95 55.12
CA LYS A 230 17.55 14.66 55.91
C LYS A 230 17.73 15.65 57.05
N MET A 231 17.63 16.94 56.77
CA MET A 231 17.77 18.00 57.78
C MET A 231 16.68 17.90 58.86
N LEU A 232 15.44 17.58 58.47
CA LEU A 232 14.36 17.37 59.42
C LEU A 232 14.61 16.15 60.32
N ALA A 233 15.11 15.05 59.76
CA ALA A 233 15.44 13.85 60.52
C ALA A 233 16.55 14.13 61.56
N GLU A 234 17.60 14.84 61.18
CA GLU A 234 18.68 15.27 62.09
C GLU A 234 18.12 16.13 63.25
N LEU A 235 17.22 17.08 62.95
CA LEU A 235 16.62 17.94 63.97
C LEU A 235 15.68 17.19 64.93
N VAL A 236 14.96 16.18 64.43
CA VAL A 236 14.14 15.29 65.26
C VAL A 236 15.01 14.43 66.17
N GLU A 237 16.13 13.92 65.66
CA GLU A 237 17.08 13.13 66.46
C GLU A 237 17.70 13.95 67.59
N GLU A 238 18.13 15.19 67.31
CA GLU A 238 18.65 16.09 68.34
C GLU A 238 17.60 16.43 69.39
N ARG A 239 16.35 16.67 68.99
CA ARG A 239 15.25 16.91 69.96
C ARG A 239 15.00 15.68 70.83
N ALA A 240 15.08 14.47 70.28
CA ALA A 240 14.92 13.24 71.07
C ALA A 240 16.02 13.10 72.13
N LYS A 241 17.28 13.38 71.78
CA LYS A 241 18.41 13.40 72.73
C LYS A 241 18.19 14.41 73.85
N THR A 242 17.74 15.62 73.52
CA THR A 242 17.46 16.65 74.53
C THR A 242 16.38 16.22 75.52
N ILE A 243 15.28 15.63 75.03
CA ILE A 243 14.19 15.12 75.88
C ILE A 243 14.69 14.00 76.80
N GLU A 244 15.54 13.12 76.29
CA GLU A 244 16.10 12.03 77.10
C GLU A 244 16.98 12.55 78.25
N VAL A 245 17.80 13.57 77.99
CA VAL A 245 18.60 14.25 79.03
C VAL A 245 17.70 14.95 80.05
N GLU A 246 16.63 15.60 79.61
CA GLU A 246 15.68 16.31 80.48
C GLU A 246 14.96 15.34 81.43
N ILE A 247 14.50 14.18 80.92
CA ILE A 247 13.90 13.11 81.73
C ILE A 247 14.90 12.56 82.76
N GLN A 248 16.16 12.36 82.38
CA GLN A 248 17.21 11.88 83.29
C GLN A 248 17.52 12.88 84.40
N ALA A 249 17.50 14.19 84.10
CA ALA A 249 17.70 15.24 85.09
C ALA A 249 16.56 15.33 86.10
N GLU A 250 15.30 15.22 85.64
CA GLU A 250 14.13 15.21 86.53
C GLU A 250 14.11 14.00 87.46
N ALA A 251 14.54 12.82 86.98
CA ALA A 251 14.59 11.59 87.79
C ALA A 251 15.69 11.59 88.88
N ALA A 252 16.65 12.51 88.81
CA ALA A 252 17.75 12.64 89.76
C ALA A 252 17.49 13.67 90.88
N THR A 253 16.32 14.30 90.89
CA THR A 253 15.90 15.34 91.86
C THR A 253 14.91 14.77 92.87
#